data_AF-A0A1B0G639-F1
#
_entry.id   AF-A0A1B0G639-F1
#
_cell.length_a   1.000
_cell.length_b   1.000
_cell.length_c   1.000
_cell.angle_alpha   90.00
_cell.angle_beta   90.00
_cell.angle_gamma   90.00
#
_symmetry.space_group_name_H-M   'P 1'
#
loop_
_entity.id
_entity.type
_entity.pdbx_description
1 polymer ?
#
loop_
_entity_poly.entity_id
_entity_poly.type
_entity_poly.pdbx_seq_one_letter_code
_entity_poly.pdbx_strand_id
1 'polypeptide(L)'
;MKDPYCFRFTWIGPFQDKKNIADLTCEQIREDLTYIPCRRPIVATDNDGVPDTTDLWLRHKNKPNKFGCPMTPGQACVKYTYTYNKGG
;
A
#
# COMPACT_ATOMS: atom_id res chain seq x y z
N MET A 1 25.00 -9.69 2.06
CA MET A 1 23.63 -10.22 2.27
C MET A 1 22.70 -9.01 2.29
N LYS A 2 21.71 -8.94 1.39
CA LYS A 2 20.65 -7.92 1.52
C LYS A 2 19.59 -8.53 2.42
N ASP A 3 19.31 -7.90 3.55
CA ASP A 3 18.23 -8.36 4.43
C ASP A 3 16.90 -8.36 3.66
N PRO A 4 16.04 -9.37 3.86
CA PRO A 4 14.70 -9.37 3.28
C PRO A 4 13.92 -8.14 3.75
N TYR A 5 13.09 -7.59 2.87
CA TYR A 5 12.24 -6.42 3.16
C TYR A 5 10.76 -6.77 2.99
N CYS A 6 9.92 -6.21 3.84
CA CYS A 6 8.47 -6.23 3.68
C CYS A 6 8.01 -4.91 3.08
N PHE A 7 7.12 -4.97 2.09
CA PHE A 7 6.39 -3.79 1.66
C PHE A 7 5.47 -3.29 2.77
N ARG A 8 5.36 -1.97 2.89
CA ARG A 8 4.57 -1.30 3.92
C ARG A 8 3.91 -0.07 3.31
N PHE A 9 2.75 -0.29 2.69
CA PHE A 9 1.89 0.73 2.08
C PHE A 9 0.43 0.24 2.03
N THR A 10 -0.51 1.13 1.77
CA THR A 10 -1.91 0.80 1.47
C THR A 10 -2.23 1.16 0.03
N TRP A 11 -2.61 0.17 -0.76
CA TRP A 11 -3.20 0.39 -2.08
C TRP A 11 -4.71 0.50 -1.94
N ILE A 12 -5.28 1.62 -2.39
CA ILE A 12 -6.69 1.95 -2.17
C ILE A 12 -7.62 1.45 -3.27
N GLY A 13 -7.10 0.71 -4.25
CA GLY A 13 -7.89 0.25 -5.37
C GLY A 13 -8.07 1.31 -6.46
N PRO A 14 -9.08 1.13 -7.33
CA PRO A 14 -9.48 2.14 -8.30
C PRO A 14 -9.87 3.43 -7.59
N PHE A 15 -9.17 4.51 -7.88
CA PHE A 15 -9.40 5.80 -7.22
C PHE A 15 -9.46 6.92 -8.26
N GLN A 16 -10.55 7.68 -8.26
CA GLN A 16 -10.80 8.69 -9.29
C GLN A 16 -9.82 9.87 -9.17
N ASP A 17 -9.51 10.31 -7.96
CA ASP A 17 -8.64 11.47 -7.72
C ASP A 17 -7.19 11.08 -7.40
N LYS A 18 -6.52 10.46 -8.37
CA LYS A 18 -5.12 9.99 -8.20
C LYS A 18 -4.13 11.13 -7.92
N LYS A 19 -4.49 12.38 -8.25
CA LYS A 19 -3.61 13.55 -8.10
C LYS A 19 -3.45 13.98 -6.64
N ASN A 20 -4.49 13.82 -5.83
CA ASN A 20 -4.49 14.26 -4.43
C ASN A 20 -4.27 13.11 -3.44
N ILE A 21 -3.84 11.94 -3.92
CA ILE A 21 -3.66 10.75 -3.08
C ILE A 21 -2.60 10.90 -2.00
N ALA A 22 -1.60 11.75 -2.23
CA ALA A 22 -0.54 12.02 -1.27
C ALA A 22 -1.07 12.76 -0.01
N ASP A 23 -2.15 13.52 -0.18
CA ASP A 23 -2.79 14.28 0.89
C ASP A 23 -3.83 13.47 1.66
N LEU A 24 -4.20 12.28 1.16
CA LEU A 24 -5.12 11.40 1.83
C LEU A 24 -4.52 10.88 3.14
N THR A 25 -5.34 10.95 4.19
CA THR A 25 -5.03 10.37 5.48
C THR A 25 -5.67 9.00 5.62
N CYS A 26 -5.16 8.20 6.56
CA CYS A 26 -5.79 6.93 6.87
C CYS A 26 -7.19 7.15 7.47
N GLU A 27 -7.39 8.26 8.16
CA GLU A 27 -8.66 8.65 8.78
C GLU A 27 -9.72 8.94 7.71
N GLN A 28 -9.37 9.66 6.65
CA GLN A 28 -10.26 9.96 5.53
C GLN A 28 -10.70 8.71 4.77
N ILE A 29 -9.82 7.71 4.65
CA ILE A 29 -10.17 6.42 4.02
C ILE A 29 -11.04 5.56 4.94
N ARG A 30 -10.98 5.78 6.26
CA ARG A 30 -11.69 4.97 7.26
C ARG A 30 -13.15 5.32 7.44
N GLU A 31 -13.63 6.44 6.90
CA GLU A 31 -15.07 6.79 6.90
C GLU A 31 -15.89 5.68 6.21
N ASP A 32 -15.36 5.07 5.14
CA ASP A 32 -15.95 3.88 4.52
C ASP A 32 -15.34 2.54 5.02
N LEU A 33 -14.14 2.57 5.63
CA LEU A 33 -13.29 1.39 5.88
C LEU A 33 -12.86 1.23 7.36
N THR A 34 -13.79 1.41 8.29
CA THR A 34 -13.51 1.57 9.74
C THR A 34 -12.64 0.48 10.37
N TYR A 35 -12.67 -0.75 9.86
CA TYR A 35 -11.94 -1.92 10.40
C TYR A 35 -10.71 -2.34 9.59
N ILE A 36 -10.32 -1.55 8.60
CA ILE A 36 -9.28 -1.97 7.66
C ILE A 36 -7.95 -1.33 8.05
N PRO A 37 -6.90 -2.15 8.26
CA PRO A 37 -5.58 -1.64 8.55
C PRO A 37 -5.08 -0.74 7.42
N CYS A 38 -4.89 0.55 7.73
CA CYS A 38 -4.28 1.51 6.83
C CYS A 38 -2.82 1.78 7.24
N ARG A 39 -1.93 1.80 6.26
CA ARG A 39 -0.50 2.09 6.41
C ARG A 39 -0.10 3.12 5.36
N ARG A 40 0.60 4.16 5.80
CA ARG A 40 1.22 5.12 4.89
C ARG A 40 2.51 4.56 4.27
N PRO A 41 2.85 4.93 3.02
CA PRO A 41 2.06 5.82 2.15
C PRO A 41 0.82 5.12 1.57
N ILE A 42 -0.17 5.94 1.23
CA ILE A 42 -1.34 5.52 0.45
C ILE A 42 -0.97 5.62 -1.03
N VAL A 43 -1.31 4.60 -1.82
CA VAL A 43 -0.95 4.53 -3.24
C VAL A 43 -2.14 4.11 -4.11
N ALA A 44 -2.17 4.62 -5.32
CA ALA A 44 -3.05 4.21 -6.40
C ALA A 44 -2.22 4.08 -7.66
N THR A 45 -2.67 3.22 -8.55
CA THR A 45 -2.04 2.96 -9.85
C THR A 45 -2.85 3.66 -10.93
N ASP A 46 -2.18 4.12 -11.99
CA ASP A 46 -2.86 4.82 -13.08
C ASP A 46 -3.86 3.94 -13.83
N ASN A 47 -3.63 2.62 -13.84
CA ASN A 47 -4.51 1.64 -14.48
C ASN A 47 -5.52 0.97 -13.53
N ASP A 48 -5.65 1.48 -12.30
CA ASP A 48 -6.53 0.93 -11.25
C ASP A 48 -6.24 -0.53 -10.85
N GLY A 49 -5.13 -1.11 -11.32
CA GLY A 49 -4.68 -2.45 -10.99
C GLY A 49 -3.84 -2.51 -9.72
N VAL A 50 -3.64 -3.72 -9.18
CA VAL A 50 -2.71 -3.90 -8.06
C VAL A 50 -1.29 -3.45 -8.49
N PRO A 51 -0.52 -2.73 -7.65
CA PRO A 51 0.83 -2.30 -8.00
C PRO A 51 1.75 -3.47 -8.33
N ASP A 52 2.55 -3.33 -9.39
CA ASP A 52 3.66 -4.24 -9.66
C ASP A 52 4.75 -4.02 -8.60
N THR A 53 4.84 -4.97 -7.66
CA THR A 53 5.80 -4.91 -6.57
C THR A 53 7.26 -5.01 -7.05
N THR A 54 7.51 -5.63 -8.20
CA THR A 54 8.86 -5.73 -8.78
C THR A 54 9.32 -4.36 -9.26
N ASP A 55 8.48 -3.68 -10.05
CA ASP A 55 8.75 -2.31 -10.51
C ASP A 55 8.85 -1.33 -9.33
N LEU A 56 7.94 -1.45 -8.35
CA LEU A 56 7.96 -0.62 -7.14
C LEU A 56 9.27 -0.77 -6.37
N TRP A 57 9.78 -2.00 -6.21
CA TRP A 57 11.08 -2.25 -5.60
C TRP A 57 12.22 -1.66 -6.42
N LEU A 58 12.24 -1.87 -7.73
CA LEU A 58 13.32 -1.40 -8.60
C LEU A 58 13.45 0.12 -8.58
N ARG A 59 12.33 0.86 -8.54
CA ARG A 59 12.31 2.33 -8.44
C ARG A 59 12.77 2.83 -7.06
N HIS A 60 12.53 2.08 -5.99
CA HIS A 60 12.76 2.53 -4.62
C HIS A 60 13.89 1.79 -3.88
N LYS A 61 14.61 0.87 -4.54
CA LYS A 61 15.70 0.08 -3.94
C LYS A 61 16.84 0.90 -3.32
N ASN A 62 16.99 2.16 -3.74
CA ASN A 62 17.98 3.10 -3.19
C ASN A 62 17.49 3.80 -1.91
N LYS A 63 16.18 3.76 -1.62
CA LYS A 63 15.53 4.31 -0.41
C LYS A 63 14.41 3.36 0.05
N PRO A 64 14.72 2.09 0.38
CA PRO A 64 13.71 1.05 0.60
C PRO A 64 12.80 1.33 1.80
N ASN A 65 13.29 2.09 2.79
CA ASN A 65 12.50 2.54 3.94
C ASN A 65 11.30 3.46 3.59
N LYS A 66 11.22 3.97 2.35
CA LYS A 66 10.06 4.76 1.90
C LYS A 66 8.81 3.90 1.68
N PHE A 67 8.98 2.64 1.29
CA PHE A 67 7.88 1.75 0.88
C PHE A 67 7.95 0.38 1.55
N GLY A 68 8.89 0.19 2.47
CA GLY A 68 9.06 -1.07 3.18
C GLY A 68 9.88 -0.93 4.45
N CYS A 69 10.07 -2.05 5.13
CA CYS A 69 10.93 -2.16 6.30
C CYS A 69 11.74 -3.47 6.24
N PRO A 70 12.95 -3.50 6.82
CA PRO A 70 13.70 -4.74 6.99
C PRO A 70 12.84 -5.76 7.75
N MET A 71 12.89 -7.01 7.31
CA MET A 71 12.23 -8.10 8.00
C MET A 71 13.06 -8.49 9.23
N THR A 72 12.43 -8.46 10.39
CA THR A 72 13.07 -8.89 11.64
C THR A 72 12.94 -10.41 11.78
N PRO A 73 13.96 -11.11 12.32
CA PRO A 73 13.86 -12.55 12.58
C PRO A 73 12.60 -12.89 13.39
N GLY A 74 11.85 -13.91 12.95
CA GLY A 74 10.59 -14.33 13.56
C GLY A 74 9.35 -13.53 13.14
N GLN A 75 9.49 -12.52 12.28
CA GLN A 75 8.36 -11.80 11.69
C GLN A 75 8.10 -12.24 10.24
N ALA A 76 6.86 -12.06 9.78
CA ALA A 76 6.45 -12.32 8.40
C ALA A 76 5.75 -11.09 7.81
N CYS A 77 5.89 -10.91 6.49
CA CYS A 77 5.13 -9.90 5.77
C CYS A 77 3.68 -10.39 5.59
N VAL A 78 2.70 -9.56 5.93
CA VAL A 78 1.28 -9.91 5.78
C VAL A 78 0.63 -9.00 4.74
N LYS A 79 -0.09 -9.60 3.81
CA LYS A 79 -0.90 -8.89 2.81
C LYS A 79 -2.38 -9.11 3.13
N TYR A 80 -3.12 -8.02 3.20
CA TYR A 80 -4.57 -8.04 3.26
C TYR A 80 -5.14 -7.54 1.94
N THR A 81 -6.25 -8.10 1.50
CA THR A 81 -6.98 -7.63 0.32
C THR A 81 -8.46 -7.65 0.68
N TYR A 82 -9.09 -6.50 0.51
CA TYR A 82 -10.49 -6.30 0.80
C TYR A 82 -11.21 -6.06 -0.52
N THR A 83 -12.30 -6.78 -0.73
CA THR A 83 -13.14 -6.66 -1.91
C THR A 83 -14.52 -6.20 -1.47
N TYR A 84 -15.01 -5.12 -2.08
CA TYR A 84 -16.34 -4.58 -1.79
C TYR A 84 -17.20 -4.79 -3.02
N ASN A 85 -18.29 -5.52 -2.84
CA ASN A 85 -19.39 -5.50 -3.79
C ASN A 85 -20.32 -4.38 -3.35
N LYS A 86 -20.20 -3.18 -3.93
CA LYS A 86 -21.31 -2.23 -3.91
C LYS A 86 -22.36 -2.71 -4.93
N GLY A 87 -23.01 -3.82 -4.60
CA GLY A 87 -24.24 -4.26 -5.25
C GLY A 87 -25.40 -3.72 -4.43
N GLY A 88 -25.86 -2.52 -4.79
CA GLY A 88 -27.02 -1.84 -4.23
C GLY A 88 -27.57 -0.88 -5.28
#